data_AF-A0A7Y3L5D9-F1
#
_entry.id   AF-A0A7Y3L5D9-F1
#
_cell.length_a   1.000
_cell.length_b   1.000
_cell.length_c   1.000
_cell.angle_alpha   90.00
_cell.angle_beta   90.00
_cell.angle_gamma   90.00
#
_symmetry.space_group_name_H-M   'P 1'
#
loop_
_entity.id
_entity.type
_entity.pdbx_description
1 polymer ?
#
loop_
_entity_poly.entity_id
_entity_poly.type
_entity_poly.pdbx_seq_one_letter_code
_entity_poly.pdbx_strand_id
1 'polypeptide(L)'
;MTELAPNAPDDEEPAAAPPPKPSGKPASHALPIPWVRLRSAGSGHQLYKRMLGEVDSKAKAGDLVAVYDRSDAPYGVALYNPRSLIALRLLTRGVGSFDADA
;
A
#
# COMPACT_ATOMS: atom_id res chain seq x y z
N MET A 1 27.99 -47.43 -1.27
CA MET A 1 28.66 -46.16 -0.93
C MET A 1 27.82 -45.06 -1.52
N THR A 2 27.02 -44.42 -0.66
CA THR A 2 26.09 -43.35 -1.02
C THR A 2 26.82 -42.04 -0.78
N GLU A 3 26.89 -41.16 -1.78
CA GLU A 3 27.28 -39.76 -1.55
C GLU A 3 26.15 -38.87 -2.09
N LEU A 4 25.38 -38.32 -1.14
CA LEU A 4 24.46 -37.21 -1.35
C LEU A 4 25.33 -35.94 -1.50
N ALA A 5 25.26 -35.29 -2.66
CA ALA A 5 25.71 -33.91 -2.78
C ALA A 5 24.62 -32.98 -2.20
N PRO A 6 24.94 -32.10 -1.23
CA PRO A 6 24.00 -31.10 -0.74
C PRO A 6 23.92 -29.95 -1.75
N ASN A 7 22.69 -29.63 -2.17
CA ASN A 7 22.36 -28.46 -2.97
C ASN A 7 21.68 -27.45 -2.05
N ALA A 8 22.39 -26.38 -1.71
CA ALA A 8 21.92 -25.06 -1.27
C ALA A 8 23.18 -24.20 -0.99
N PRO A 9 23.13 -22.89 -1.24
CA PRO A 9 22.40 -22.05 -0.32
C PRO A 9 21.18 -21.43 -0.98
N ASP A 10 20.03 -21.65 -0.37
CA ASP A 10 18.88 -20.78 -0.50
C ASP A 10 19.33 -19.33 -0.27
N ASP A 11 19.15 -18.47 -1.28
CA ASP A 11 19.03 -17.03 -1.09
C ASP A 11 17.80 -16.77 -0.21
N GLU A 12 17.93 -17.04 1.09
CA GLU A 12 17.13 -16.38 2.12
C GLU A 12 17.53 -14.90 2.09
N GLU A 13 16.88 -14.15 1.19
CA GLU A 13 16.71 -12.71 1.36
C GLU A 13 16.21 -12.54 2.80
N PRO A 14 16.96 -11.83 3.68
CA PRO A 14 16.67 -11.84 5.09
C PRO A 14 15.26 -11.28 5.24
N ALA A 15 14.34 -12.11 5.72
CA ALA A 15 13.00 -11.70 6.08
C ALA A 15 13.15 -10.70 7.22
N ALA A 16 13.42 -9.45 6.85
CA ALA A 16 13.47 -8.31 7.74
C ALA A 16 12.18 -8.38 8.53
N ALA A 17 12.31 -8.50 9.86
CA ALA A 17 11.20 -8.51 10.78
C ALA A 17 10.18 -7.47 10.29
N PRO A 18 8.89 -7.83 10.12
CA PRO A 18 7.93 -6.93 9.51
C PRO A 18 8.02 -5.60 10.28
N PRO A 19 8.26 -4.47 9.60
CA PRO A 19 8.46 -3.21 10.28
C PRO A 19 7.29 -2.98 11.25
N PRO A 20 7.55 -2.37 12.41
CA PRO A 20 6.51 -2.11 13.40
C PRO A 20 5.32 -1.50 12.66
N LYS A 21 4.14 -2.10 12.82
CA LYS A 21 2.93 -1.62 12.13
C LYS A 21 2.81 -0.13 12.48
N PRO A 22 3.01 0.77 11.52
CA PRO A 22 2.87 2.18 11.82
C PRO A 22 1.43 2.41 12.25
N SER A 23 1.13 3.44 13.03
CA SER A 23 -0.25 3.75 13.40
C SER A 23 -0.48 5.25 13.20
N GLY A 24 -1.60 5.60 12.58
CA GLY A 24 -1.89 6.97 12.21
C GLY A 24 -1.30 7.39 10.86
N LYS A 25 -1.20 8.71 10.67
CA LYS A 25 -0.81 9.33 9.40
C LYS A 25 0.58 8.84 8.95
N PRO A 26 0.75 8.35 7.71
CA PRO A 26 2.04 7.94 7.17
C PRO A 26 3.04 9.09 7.28
N ALA A 27 4.26 8.81 7.76
CA ALA A 27 5.28 9.85 7.95
C ALA A 27 5.62 10.59 6.63
N SER A 28 5.55 9.87 5.51
CA SER A 28 5.79 10.38 4.16
C SER A 28 4.62 11.20 3.58
N HIS A 29 3.52 11.36 4.31
CA HIS A 29 2.31 12.00 3.81
C HIS A 29 2.32 13.52 4.05
N ALA A 30 2.73 14.28 3.03
CA ALA A 30 2.71 15.75 3.04
C ALA A 30 1.57 16.37 2.23
N LEU A 31 0.77 15.55 1.53
CA LEU A 31 -0.27 16.04 0.61
C LEU A 31 -1.55 16.51 1.35
N PRO A 32 -2.34 17.42 0.75
CA PRO A 32 -3.60 17.90 1.33
C PRO A 32 -4.77 16.91 1.14
N ILE A 33 -4.58 15.84 0.38
CA ILE A 33 -5.58 14.78 0.15
C ILE A 33 -5.56 13.74 1.29
N PRO A 34 -6.67 13.09 1.61
CA PRO A 34 -6.69 12.01 2.59
C PRO A 34 -5.76 10.85 2.21
N TRP A 35 -5.34 10.05 3.19
CA TRP A 35 -4.46 8.91 2.98
C TRP A 35 -5.14 7.59 3.32
N VAL A 36 -4.67 6.52 2.67
CA VAL A 36 -5.06 5.14 2.94
C VAL A 36 -3.83 4.27 2.97
N ARG A 37 -3.70 3.47 4.03
CA ARG A 37 -2.65 2.47 4.13
C ARG A 37 -3.19 1.07 3.86
N LEU A 38 -2.49 0.34 3.01
CA LEU A 38 -2.79 -1.06 2.72
C LEU A 38 -2.21 -1.96 3.82
N ARG A 39 -2.94 -3.03 4.14
CA ARG A 39 -2.41 -4.15 4.95
C ARG A 39 -1.72 -5.20 4.08
N SER A 40 -2.03 -5.22 2.79
CA SER A 40 -1.48 -6.09 1.77
C SER A 40 -1.49 -5.34 0.44
N ALA A 41 -0.34 -5.19 -0.19
CA ALA A 41 -0.25 -4.72 -1.57
C ALA A 41 -0.82 -5.79 -2.53
N GLY A 42 -1.24 -5.35 -3.71
CA GLY A 42 -1.63 -6.26 -4.79
C GLY A 42 -1.31 -5.63 -6.13
N SER A 43 -0.91 -6.44 -7.10
CA SER A 43 -0.22 -5.95 -8.30
C SER A 43 -1.07 -5.15 -9.28
N GLY A 44 -2.40 -5.20 -9.14
CA GLY A 44 -3.36 -4.55 -10.05
C GLY A 44 -3.77 -3.13 -9.65
N HIS A 45 -4.57 -2.50 -10.51
CA HIS A 45 -5.15 -1.16 -10.28
C HIS A 45 -6.40 -1.16 -9.36
N GLN A 46 -6.89 -2.35 -9.02
CA GLN A 46 -8.12 -2.53 -8.25
C GLN A 46 -7.75 -3.06 -6.87
N LEU A 47 -7.92 -2.23 -5.84
CA LEU A 47 -7.62 -2.64 -4.48
C LEU A 47 -8.93 -2.91 -3.75
N TYR A 48 -9.04 -4.12 -3.23
CA TYR A 48 -10.24 -4.58 -2.56
C TYR A 48 -10.32 -4.02 -1.14
N LYS A 49 -11.53 -3.84 -0.62
CA LYS A 49 -11.77 -3.39 0.76
C LYS A 49 -11.00 -4.21 1.81
N ARG A 50 -10.80 -5.50 1.54
CA ARG A 50 -10.06 -6.44 2.40
C ARG A 50 -8.55 -6.19 2.40
N MET A 51 -8.02 -5.36 1.51
CA MET A 51 -6.60 -5.01 1.42
C MET A 51 -6.30 -3.71 2.17
N LEU A 52 -7.32 -2.93 2.53
CA LEU A 52 -7.16 -1.71 3.31
C LEU A 52 -6.85 -2.07 4.76
N GLY A 53 -5.95 -1.30 5.37
CA GLY A 53 -5.61 -1.36 6.78
C GLY A 53 -6.20 -0.15 7.50
N GLU A 54 -5.46 0.95 7.49
CA GLU A 54 -5.87 2.22 8.10
C GLU A 54 -6.29 3.22 7.02
N VAL A 55 -7.29 4.02 7.33
CA VAL A 55 -7.86 5.03 6.44
C VAL A 55 -7.96 6.32 7.25
N ASP A 56 -7.60 7.45 6.64
CA ASP A 56 -7.82 8.75 7.27
C ASP A 56 -9.31 8.92 7.61
N SER A 57 -9.60 9.34 8.84
CA SER A 57 -10.98 9.61 9.29
C SER A 57 -11.68 10.70 8.47
N LYS A 58 -10.92 11.53 7.75
CA LYS A 58 -11.45 12.57 6.86
C LYS A 58 -11.84 12.05 5.47
N ALA A 59 -11.46 10.83 5.10
CA ALA A 59 -11.70 10.28 3.76
C ALA A 59 -13.20 10.03 3.51
N LYS A 60 -13.73 10.61 2.42
CA LYS A 60 -15.12 10.45 1.99
C LYS A 60 -15.21 9.66 0.69
N ALA A 61 -16.38 9.09 0.42
CA ALA A 61 -16.65 8.40 -0.83
C ALA A 61 -16.52 9.39 -2.01
N GLY A 62 -15.68 9.07 -2.98
CA GLY A 62 -15.36 9.92 -4.13
C GLY A 62 -14.07 10.72 -3.97
N ASP A 63 -13.45 10.73 -2.78
CA ASP A 63 -12.19 11.46 -2.58
C ASP A 63 -11.04 10.77 -3.31
N LEU A 64 -10.11 11.59 -3.79
CA LEU A 64 -8.78 11.14 -4.15
C LEU A 64 -7.99 10.91 -2.87
N VAL A 65 -7.35 9.75 -2.79
CA VAL A 65 -6.53 9.37 -1.64
C VAL A 65 -5.11 9.01 -2.06
N ALA A 66 -4.15 9.42 -1.24
CA ALA A 66 -2.79 8.90 -1.32
C ALA A 66 -2.75 7.50 -0.72
N VAL A 67 -2.30 6.53 -1.51
CA VAL A 67 -2.19 5.13 -1.11
C VAL A 67 -0.76 4.84 -0.69
N TYR A 68 -0.63 4.21 0.47
CA TYR A 68 0.64 3.76 1.03
C TYR A 68 0.59 2.25 1.28
N ASP A 69 1.72 1.59 1.14
CA ASP A 69 1.86 0.20 1.58
C ASP A 69 1.98 0.12 3.11
N ARG A 70 1.98 -1.08 3.65
CA ARG A 70 2.11 -1.40 5.07
C ARG A 70 3.39 -0.81 5.70
N SER A 71 4.43 -0.59 4.91
CA SER A 71 5.70 0.02 5.33
C SER A 71 5.74 1.55 5.19
N ASP A 72 4.57 2.20 5.01
CA ASP A 72 4.43 3.65 4.71
C ASP A 72 5.14 4.11 3.41
N ALA A 73 5.49 3.17 2.54
CA ALA A 73 6.04 3.47 1.22
C ALA A 73 4.94 4.02 0.28
N PRO A 74 5.23 5.07 -0.51
CA PRO A 74 4.27 5.63 -1.46
C PRO A 74 3.91 4.60 -2.53
N TYR A 75 2.64 4.20 -2.57
CA TYR A 75 2.13 3.24 -3.55
C TYR A 75 1.56 3.94 -4.79
N GLY A 76 0.77 5.00 -4.58
CA GLY A 76 0.18 5.78 -5.66
C GLY A 76 -1.02 6.60 -5.22
N VAL A 77 -1.81 7.09 -6.17
CA VAL A 77 -3.06 7.82 -5.89
C VAL A 77 -4.24 7.02 -6.41
N ALA A 78 -5.33 6.99 -5.64
CA ALA A 78 -6.52 6.23 -5.99
C ALA A 78 -7.81 6.98 -5.67
N LEU A 79 -8.89 6.61 -6.37
CA LEU A 79 -10.24 7.04 -6.03
C LEU A 79 -10.82 6.14 -4.94
N TYR A 80 -11.27 6.73 -3.83
CA TYR A 80 -11.82 6.00 -2.70
C TYR A 80 -13.33 5.81 -2.78
N ASN A 81 -13.80 4.57 -2.58
CA ASN A 81 -15.22 4.24 -2.49
C ASN A 81 -15.48 3.17 -1.41
N PRO A 82 -15.81 3.56 -0.17
CA PRO A 82 -16.02 2.62 0.94
C PRO A 82 -17.24 1.68 0.77
N ARG A 83 -18.15 2.03 -0.16
CA ARG A 83 -19.36 1.26 -0.47
C ARG A 83 -19.12 0.14 -1.47
N SER A 84 -17.97 0.13 -2.16
CA SER A 84 -17.63 -0.89 -3.15
C SER A 84 -16.73 -1.99 -2.58
N LEU A 85 -16.79 -3.19 -3.16
CA LEU A 85 -15.80 -4.24 -2.92
C LEU A 85 -14.40 -3.82 -3.39
N ILE A 86 -14.33 -3.08 -4.51
CA ILE A 86 -13.12 -2.42 -5.01
C ILE A 86 -13.09 -1.04 -4.35
N ALA A 87 -12.56 -0.99 -3.14
CA ALA A 87 -12.59 0.20 -2.31
C ALA A 87 -11.67 1.31 -2.84
N LEU A 88 -10.60 0.94 -3.56
CA LEU A 88 -9.73 1.91 -4.24
C LEU A 88 -9.53 1.53 -5.69
N ARG A 89 -9.61 2.53 -6.56
CA ARG A 89 -9.20 2.42 -7.97
C ARG A 89 -7.95 3.26 -8.17
N LEU A 90 -6.81 2.59 -8.32
CA LEU A 90 -5.51 3.23 -8.50
C LEU A 90 -5.46 3.95 -9.85
N LEU A 91 -5.21 5.25 -9.79
CA LEU A 91 -5.10 6.13 -10.95
C LEU A 91 -3.64 6.25 -11.41
N THR A 92 -2.72 6.41 -10.46
CA THR A 92 -1.28 6.55 -10.73
C THR A 92 -0.46 5.65 -9.82
N ARG A 93 0.69 5.18 -10.31
CA ARG A 93 1.66 4.43 -9.53
C ARG A 93 2.80 5.39 -9.17
N GLY A 94 2.96 5.67 -7.88
CA GLY A 94 3.81 6.75 -7.36
C GLY A 94 3.01 7.97 -6.87
N VAL A 95 3.35 8.45 -5.68
CA VAL A 95 2.71 9.60 -5.01
C VAL A 95 3.43 10.93 -5.37
N GLY A 96 4.43 10.88 -6.25
CA GLY A 96 5.40 11.96 -6.46
C GLY A 96 5.02 13.05 -7.47
N SER A 97 3.87 12.99 -8.13
CA SER A 97 3.54 13.98 -9.16
C SER A 97 2.04 14.20 -9.38
N PHE A 98 1.21 13.94 -8.38
CA PHE A 98 -0.23 14.19 -8.50
C PHE A 98 -0.54 15.62 -8.05
N ASP A 99 -0.70 16.52 -9.02
CA ASP A 99 -1.29 17.83 -8.80
C ASP A 99 -2.82 17.66 -8.78
N ALA A 100 -3.43 17.92 -7.62
CA ALA A 100 -4.87 17.74 -7.42
C ALA A 100 -5.69 18.98 -7.82
N ASP A 101 -5.03 20.04 -8.33
CA ASP A 101 -5.62 21.35 -8.64
C ASP A 101 -5.53 21.69 -10.15
N ALA A 102 -5.17 20.72 -11.00
CA ALA A 102 -5.05 20.87 -12.45
C ALA A 102 -6.36 20.63 -13.23
#